data_AF-A0A9Q0UAA1-F1
#
_entry.id   AF-A0A9Q0UAA1-F1
#
_cell.length_a   1.000
_cell.length_b   1.000
_cell.length_c   1.000
_cell.angle_alpha   90.00
_cell.angle_beta   90.00
_cell.angle_gamma   90.00
#
_symmetry.space_group_name_H-M   'P 1'
#
loop_
_entity.id
_entity.type
_entity.pdbx_description
1 polymer ?
#
loop_
_entity_poly.entity_id
_entity_poly.type
_entity_poly.pdbx_seq_one_letter_code
_entity_poly.pdbx_strand_id
1 'polypeptide(L)'
;MELSFALRLQPPNHSLSPQKLESPTTHPLKQFLPIISLPEINPNTKPFLNLSRTRHSTIVTAKLKKPMDDVSEELNLIASQNLDYAPARRRVRSAFIQVQQELDHPLFKVAPPGIKTYEWYEWNSRGLEIFCKRWMPEPGVRMKGAVCICHGYGDTCTFFFEGIAKQIAAYGYGVYALDHPGFGLSDGLHGYIPSFDELADNVIEQYTKIQGRPELRGLPCFLLGQSMGGAVALKAHLKEPRAWDGIILVAPMCRFSAAKEIGSEPLERSALAMSPLMGQCHMILLLQADHDYLIITIGEIAEDVQPPAPVLKALMLLSKVMPKAKFLPQKDLAKLCFRDLKKRKMADYNVICYNDRMRLKTAVELLNATNDIEEQVEKISSPLLILHGAADKVTDPLVSQFLYEKVSSKDKTLKLYEGGYHSILEGEPDARISEVFDDIISWLDSRSSAK
;
A
#
# COMPACT_ATOMS: atom_id res chain seq x y z
N MET A 1 15.98 -19.03 75.38
CA MET A 1 15.30 -17.82 74.87
C MET A 1 14.25 -18.34 73.89
N GLU A 2 13.22 -18.93 74.48
CA GLU A 2 12.07 -19.57 73.83
C GLU A 2 10.83 -18.85 74.34
N LEU A 3 9.81 -18.71 73.49
CA LEU A 3 8.49 -19.27 73.76
C LEU A 3 7.52 -18.95 72.62
N SER A 4 7.03 -20.03 72.02
CA SER A 4 5.77 -20.17 71.31
C SER A 4 4.62 -19.34 71.86
N PHE A 5 3.65 -18.93 71.02
CA PHE A 5 2.24 -19.20 71.30
C PHE A 5 1.39 -19.13 70.02
N ALA A 6 0.70 -20.23 69.74
CA ALA A 6 -0.42 -20.32 68.81
C ALA A 6 -1.68 -19.83 69.52
N LEU A 7 -2.66 -19.27 68.79
CA LEU A 7 -4.07 -19.30 69.18
C LEU A 7 -4.95 -19.20 67.94
N ARG A 8 -5.65 -20.31 67.64
CA ARG A 8 -6.88 -20.32 66.84
C ARG A 8 -8.03 -19.92 67.75
N LEU A 9 -8.92 -19.07 67.27
CA LEU A 9 -10.31 -19.03 67.73
C LEU A 9 -11.22 -18.87 66.50
N GLN A 10 -12.21 -19.75 66.42
CA GLN A 10 -13.30 -19.77 65.43
C GLN A 10 -14.55 -19.05 66.03
N PRO A 11 -15.67 -18.89 65.30
CA PRO A 11 -16.32 -17.60 64.98
C PRO A 11 -17.47 -17.20 65.94
N PRO A 12 -18.23 -16.14 65.59
CA PRO A 12 -19.66 -16.41 65.38
C PRO A 12 -20.22 -15.84 64.07
N ASN A 13 -21.17 -16.59 63.53
CA ASN A 13 -22.08 -16.24 62.45
C ASN A 13 -22.80 -14.91 62.71
N HIS A 14 -23.04 -14.11 61.67
CA HIS A 14 -24.40 -13.76 61.21
C HIS A 14 -24.35 -13.01 59.86
N SER A 15 -24.76 -13.73 58.81
CA SER A 15 -25.73 -13.32 57.78
C SER A 15 -25.85 -11.83 57.41
N LEU A 16 -25.48 -11.48 56.17
CA LEU A 16 -26.40 -11.01 55.10
C LEU A 16 -25.60 -10.59 53.83
N SER A 17 -25.95 -11.25 52.71
CA SER A 17 -25.65 -10.99 51.28
C SER A 17 -24.58 -9.95 50.85
N PRO A 18 -23.56 -10.36 50.06
CA PRO A 18 -22.82 -9.45 49.20
C PRO A 18 -23.42 -9.41 47.79
N GLN A 19 -23.78 -8.20 47.35
CA GLN A 19 -23.95 -7.87 45.94
C GLN A 19 -22.60 -8.00 45.21
N LYS A 20 -22.72 -8.50 43.98
CA LYS A 20 -21.70 -9.01 43.09
C LYS A 20 -20.71 -7.92 42.64
N LEU A 21 -19.42 -8.10 42.95
CA LEU A 21 -18.30 -7.47 42.24
C LEU A 21 -17.35 -8.59 41.82
N GLU A 22 -17.51 -9.09 40.59
CA GLU A 22 -16.60 -10.07 39.99
C GLU A 22 -15.70 -9.37 38.97
N SER A 23 -14.39 -9.45 39.23
CA SER A 23 -13.37 -9.65 38.21
C SER A 23 -12.91 -11.13 38.33
N PRO A 24 -12.03 -11.65 37.47
CA PRO A 24 -11.92 -11.61 36.02
C PRO A 24 -12.05 -13.05 35.46
N THR A 25 -12.88 -13.29 34.44
CA THR A 25 -13.03 -14.64 33.87
C THR A 25 -11.92 -14.96 32.86
N THR A 26 -11.08 -15.90 33.29
CA THR A 26 -10.35 -16.87 32.47
C THR A 26 -11.31 -17.87 31.80
N HIS A 27 -10.82 -18.53 30.74
CA HIS A 27 -11.32 -19.72 29.99
C HIS A 27 -11.92 -19.47 28.57
N PRO A 28 -11.86 -20.47 27.65
CA PRO A 28 -10.76 -21.39 27.36
C PRO A 28 -10.50 -21.58 25.84
N LEU A 29 -9.24 -21.81 25.48
CA LEU A 29 -8.85 -22.45 24.21
C LEU A 29 -9.09 -23.96 24.32
N LYS A 30 -10.12 -24.50 23.65
CA LYS A 30 -10.13 -25.84 22.99
C LYS A 30 -11.52 -26.19 22.40
N GLN A 31 -11.48 -26.70 21.15
CA GLN A 31 -12.51 -27.46 20.41
C GLN A 31 -13.68 -26.59 19.92
N PHE A 32 -13.95 -26.44 18.61
CA PHE A 32 -14.16 -27.46 17.59
C PHE A 32 -13.54 -27.07 16.23
N LEU A 33 -12.71 -27.96 15.67
CA LEU A 33 -12.47 -28.03 14.23
C LEU A 33 -13.59 -28.89 13.61
N PRO A 34 -14.30 -28.45 12.55
CA PRO A 34 -15.09 -29.39 11.78
C PRO A 34 -14.14 -30.29 10.99
N ILE A 35 -14.08 -31.57 11.36
CA ILE A 35 -13.52 -32.64 10.52
C ILE A 35 -14.47 -32.77 9.33
N ILE A 36 -14.04 -32.31 8.15
CA ILE A 36 -14.72 -32.64 6.89
C ILE A 36 -14.22 -34.02 6.49
N SER A 37 -15.07 -35.03 6.63
CA SER A 37 -14.82 -36.34 6.05
C SER A 37 -14.82 -36.23 4.52
N LEU A 38 -13.70 -36.57 3.89
CA LEU A 38 -13.66 -36.78 2.44
C LEU A 38 -14.53 -38.00 2.08
N PRO A 39 -15.32 -37.97 0.99
CA PRO A 39 -16.05 -39.16 0.58
C PRO A 39 -15.09 -40.24 0.08
N GLU A 40 -15.28 -41.48 0.53
CA GLU A 40 -14.57 -42.65 -0.01
C GLU A 40 -14.85 -42.81 -1.50
N ILE A 41 -13.78 -42.83 -2.30
CA ILE A 41 -13.86 -43.12 -3.74
C ILE A 41 -14.01 -44.64 -3.90
N ASN A 42 -15.19 -45.09 -4.28
CA ASN A 42 -15.43 -46.47 -4.70
C ASN A 42 -14.80 -46.70 -6.09
N PRO A 43 -13.81 -47.59 -6.25
CA PRO A 43 -13.06 -47.73 -7.50
C PRO A 43 -13.81 -48.50 -8.63
N ASN A 44 -15.10 -48.84 -8.49
CA ASN A 44 -15.80 -49.71 -9.45
C ASN A 44 -17.07 -49.16 -10.13
N THR A 45 -17.33 -47.85 -10.10
CA THR A 45 -18.46 -47.25 -10.87
C THR A 45 -18.00 -46.63 -12.18
N LYS A 46 -18.31 -47.30 -13.30
CA LYS A 46 -18.19 -46.73 -14.66
C LYS A 46 -19.18 -45.57 -14.84
N PRO A 47 -18.79 -44.43 -15.43
CA PRO A 47 -19.71 -43.32 -15.63
C PRO A 47 -20.59 -43.56 -16.87
N PHE A 48 -21.91 -43.61 -16.63
CA PHE A 48 -22.91 -43.40 -17.66
C PHE A 48 -22.96 -41.91 -18.00
N LEU A 49 -22.55 -41.56 -19.22
CA LEU A 49 -22.70 -40.22 -19.79
C LEU A 49 -24.18 -39.98 -20.11
N ASN A 50 -24.79 -39.03 -19.41
CA ASN A 50 -26.07 -38.43 -19.82
C ASN A 50 -25.80 -36.96 -20.16
N LEU A 51 -25.77 -36.65 -21.46
CA LEU A 51 -25.65 -35.27 -21.95
C LEU A 51 -26.97 -34.52 -21.70
N SER A 52 -26.91 -33.44 -20.92
CA SER A 52 -27.94 -32.41 -20.90
C SER A 52 -27.36 -31.03 -20.59
N ARG A 53 -27.29 -30.22 -21.66
CA ARG A 53 -27.31 -28.74 -21.77
C ARG A 53 -26.70 -27.87 -20.64
N THR A 54 -25.49 -27.39 -20.96
CA THR A 54 -25.02 -25.99 -20.89
C THR A 54 -25.40 -25.14 -19.66
N ARG A 55 -24.49 -25.08 -18.68
CA ARG A 55 -24.12 -23.83 -18.00
C ARG A 55 -22.67 -23.54 -18.36
N HIS A 56 -22.44 -22.41 -19.04
CA HIS A 56 -21.08 -21.91 -19.26
C HIS A 56 -20.51 -21.50 -17.90
N SER A 57 -19.76 -22.41 -17.28
CA SER A 57 -18.82 -22.05 -16.22
C SER A 57 -17.68 -21.33 -16.92
N THR A 58 -17.65 -20.00 -16.82
CA THR A 58 -16.49 -19.21 -17.20
C THR A 58 -15.38 -19.56 -16.21
N ILE A 59 -14.58 -20.57 -16.54
CA ILE A 59 -13.30 -20.79 -15.88
C ILE A 59 -12.42 -19.61 -16.28
N VAL A 60 -12.40 -18.58 -15.44
CA VAL A 60 -11.40 -17.53 -15.54
C VAL A 60 -10.10 -18.16 -15.08
N THR A 61 -9.30 -18.67 -16.03
CA THR A 61 -7.92 -19.05 -15.78
C THR A 61 -7.16 -17.80 -15.36
N ALA A 62 -6.97 -17.64 -14.04
CA ALA A 62 -6.01 -16.67 -13.52
C ALA A 62 -4.67 -16.96 -14.20
N LYS A 63 -4.04 -15.93 -14.77
CA LYS A 63 -2.70 -16.06 -15.35
C LYS A 63 -1.79 -16.60 -14.25
N LEU A 64 -1.32 -17.84 -14.40
CA LEU A 64 -0.48 -18.50 -13.40
C LEU A 64 0.74 -17.62 -13.14
N LYS A 65 0.82 -17.08 -11.91
CA LYS A 65 2.01 -16.37 -11.44
C LYS A 65 3.17 -17.36 -11.49
N LYS A 66 4.34 -16.93 -11.99
CA LYS A 66 5.51 -17.80 -12.04
C LYS A 66 5.78 -18.31 -10.60
N PRO A 67 5.97 -19.62 -10.39
CA PRO A 67 6.28 -20.14 -9.07
C PRO A 67 7.54 -19.47 -8.50
N MET A 68 7.55 -19.23 -7.19
CA MET A 68 8.74 -18.82 -6.46
C MET A 68 9.64 -20.05 -6.26
N ASP A 69 10.89 -19.95 -6.70
CA ASP A 69 11.82 -21.08 -6.80
C ASP A 69 12.14 -21.69 -5.41
N ASP A 70 12.19 -20.87 -4.36
CA ASP A 70 12.62 -21.27 -3.01
C ASP A 70 11.45 -21.53 -2.04
N VAL A 71 10.25 -21.80 -2.55
CA VAL A 71 9.04 -21.96 -1.74
C VAL A 71 8.33 -23.27 -2.09
N SER A 72 7.72 -23.95 -1.11
CA SER A 72 7.03 -25.23 -1.33
C SER A 72 5.93 -25.14 -2.39
N GLU A 73 5.62 -26.26 -3.04
CA GLU A 73 4.53 -26.34 -4.03
C GLU A 73 3.18 -25.93 -3.42
N GLU A 74 2.92 -26.33 -2.17
CA GLU A 74 1.72 -25.96 -1.42
C GLU A 74 1.61 -24.44 -1.25
N LEU A 75 2.69 -23.77 -0.85
CA LEU A 75 2.70 -22.32 -0.67
C LEU A 75 2.57 -21.57 -2.01
N ASN A 76 3.20 -22.09 -3.07
CA ASN A 76 3.00 -21.58 -4.43
C ASN A 76 1.54 -21.71 -4.89
N LEU A 77 0.88 -22.85 -4.59
CA LEU A 77 -0.54 -23.04 -4.86
C LEU A 77 -1.40 -22.05 -4.06
N ILE A 78 -1.09 -21.85 -2.77
CA ILE A 78 -1.77 -20.87 -1.92
C ILE A 78 -1.64 -19.46 -2.53
N ALA A 79 -0.43 -19.06 -2.96
CA ALA A 79 -0.18 -17.76 -3.57
C ALA A 79 -0.83 -17.57 -4.95
N SER A 80 -1.19 -18.66 -5.63
CA SER A 80 -1.87 -18.62 -6.94
C SER A 80 -3.39 -18.38 -6.87
N GLN A 81 -3.97 -18.37 -5.66
CA GLN A 81 -5.39 -18.11 -5.45
C GLN A 81 -5.83 -16.75 -6.03
N ASN A 82 -7.11 -16.63 -6.37
CA ASN A 82 -7.69 -15.35 -6.74
C ASN A 82 -7.69 -14.39 -5.53
N LEU A 83 -6.90 -13.32 -5.63
CA LEU A 83 -6.70 -12.32 -4.58
C LEU A 83 -7.65 -11.13 -4.66
N ASP A 84 -8.67 -11.15 -5.53
CA ASP A 84 -9.58 -10.02 -5.72
C ASP A 84 -10.34 -9.61 -4.44
N TYR A 85 -10.43 -10.49 -3.44
CA TYR A 85 -11.17 -10.25 -2.19
C TYR A 85 -10.31 -10.50 -0.94
N ALA A 86 -10.59 -9.72 0.12
CA ALA A 86 -9.81 -9.72 1.34
C ALA A 86 -9.66 -11.09 2.02
N PRO A 87 -10.69 -11.97 2.11
CA PRO A 87 -10.53 -13.27 2.76
C PRO A 87 -9.43 -14.14 2.13
N ALA A 88 -9.28 -14.10 0.81
CA ALA A 88 -8.20 -14.82 0.12
C ALA A 88 -6.84 -14.22 0.45
N ARG A 89 -6.70 -12.89 0.36
CA ARG A 89 -5.47 -12.16 0.70
C ARG A 89 -5.04 -12.43 2.15
N ARG A 90 -5.97 -12.41 3.10
CA ARG A 90 -5.72 -12.72 4.52
C ARG A 90 -5.18 -14.14 4.70
N ARG A 91 -5.78 -15.15 4.04
CA ARG A 91 -5.26 -16.54 4.10
C ARG A 91 -3.85 -16.66 3.51
N VAL A 92 -3.61 -16.04 2.36
CA VAL A 92 -2.30 -16.05 1.71
C VAL A 92 -1.25 -15.35 2.59
N ARG A 93 -1.58 -14.19 3.15
CA ARG A 93 -0.68 -13.47 4.05
C ARG A 93 -0.28 -14.31 5.26
N SER A 94 -1.23 -15.00 5.89
CA SER A 94 -0.97 -15.86 7.05
C SER A 94 -0.04 -17.03 6.70
N ALA A 95 -0.22 -17.65 5.53
CA ALA A 95 0.63 -18.75 5.09
C ALA A 95 2.09 -18.32 4.83
N PHE A 96 2.31 -17.06 4.45
CA PHE A 96 3.63 -16.53 4.10
C PHE A 96 4.36 -15.80 5.23
N ILE A 97 3.80 -15.71 6.45
CA ILE A 97 4.43 -15.01 7.58
C ILE A 97 5.88 -15.48 7.81
N GLN A 98 6.09 -16.79 7.90
CA GLN A 98 7.41 -17.36 8.23
C GLN A 98 8.41 -17.11 7.11
N VAL A 99 8.03 -17.36 5.85
CA VAL A 99 8.87 -17.12 4.67
C VAL A 99 9.34 -15.66 4.61
N GLN A 100 8.43 -14.71 4.87
CA GLN A 100 8.78 -13.28 4.83
C GLN A 100 9.73 -12.86 5.95
N GLN A 101 9.68 -13.51 7.12
CA GLN A 101 10.57 -13.20 8.25
C GLN A 101 12.01 -13.66 8.02
N GLU A 102 12.23 -14.63 7.13
CA GLU A 102 13.55 -15.18 6.82
C GLU A 102 14.29 -14.40 5.72
N LEU A 103 13.62 -13.44 5.07
CA LEU A 103 14.20 -12.68 3.97
C LEU A 103 15.42 -11.85 4.42
N ASP A 104 16.48 -11.89 3.60
CA ASP A 104 17.72 -11.15 3.81
C ASP A 104 17.60 -9.67 3.41
N HIS A 105 16.82 -8.90 4.17
CA HIS A 105 16.61 -7.48 3.93
C HIS A 105 16.86 -6.65 5.20
N PRO A 106 17.48 -5.47 5.13
CA PRO A 106 17.70 -4.62 6.32
C PRO A 106 16.39 -4.27 7.05
N LEU A 107 15.30 -4.06 6.32
CA LEU A 107 13.97 -3.81 6.90
C LEU A 107 13.41 -4.97 7.74
N PHE A 108 13.87 -6.21 7.53
CA PHE A 108 13.46 -7.38 8.34
C PHE A 108 14.48 -7.74 9.41
N LYS A 109 15.75 -7.38 9.23
CA LYS A 109 16.87 -7.77 10.11
C LYS A 109 17.32 -6.72 11.12
N VAL A 110 17.17 -5.43 10.79
CA VAL A 110 17.81 -4.33 11.55
C VAL A 110 16.88 -3.75 12.62
N ALA A 111 15.57 -4.04 12.56
CA ALA A 111 14.64 -3.56 13.57
C ALA A 111 14.96 -4.14 14.97
N PRO A 112 15.05 -3.31 16.04
CA PRO A 112 15.39 -3.78 17.37
C PRO A 112 14.39 -4.83 17.91
N PRO A 113 14.87 -5.83 18.67
CA PRO A 113 14.02 -6.79 19.35
C PRO A 113 13.32 -6.12 20.54
N GLY A 114 12.20 -5.44 20.27
CA GLY A 114 11.46 -4.74 21.34
C GLY A 114 10.27 -3.90 20.88
N ILE A 115 10.16 -3.62 19.58
CA ILE A 115 9.02 -2.92 18.99
C ILE A 115 7.74 -3.75 19.18
N LYS A 116 6.75 -3.17 19.87
CA LYS A 116 5.45 -3.80 20.06
C LYS A 116 4.53 -3.51 18.89
N THR A 117 4.06 -4.56 18.22
CA THR A 117 3.14 -4.44 17.10
C THR A 117 1.73 -4.81 17.50
N TYR A 118 0.73 -4.07 17.01
CA TYR A 118 -0.68 -4.39 17.21
C TYR A 118 -1.42 -4.29 15.89
N GLU A 119 -2.30 -5.25 15.63
CA GLU A 119 -3.13 -5.33 14.44
C GLU A 119 -4.59 -5.34 14.86
N TRP A 120 -5.44 -4.63 14.12
CA TRP A 120 -6.88 -4.67 14.33
C TRP A 120 -7.61 -4.39 13.01
N TYR A 121 -8.91 -4.68 13.02
CA TYR A 121 -9.81 -4.34 11.95
C TYR A 121 -10.80 -3.29 12.43
N GLU A 122 -11.14 -2.36 11.57
CA GLU A 122 -12.09 -1.31 11.87
C GLU A 122 -13.04 -1.07 10.71
N TRP A 123 -14.33 -1.01 11.00
CA TRP A 123 -15.34 -0.68 9.99
C TRP A 123 -15.30 0.82 9.74
N ASN A 124 -15.14 1.21 8.48
CA ASN A 124 -15.28 2.61 8.09
C ASN A 124 -16.75 3.01 7.89
N SER A 125 -17.00 4.30 7.73
CA SER A 125 -18.33 4.87 7.45
C SER A 125 -19.02 4.34 6.19
N ARG A 126 -18.29 3.63 5.32
CA ARG A 126 -18.79 3.01 4.08
C ARG A 126 -19.09 1.52 4.22
N GLY A 127 -18.93 0.95 5.42
CA GLY A 127 -19.17 -0.47 5.68
C GLY A 127 -18.10 -1.40 5.10
N LEU A 128 -16.86 -0.91 4.93
CA LEU A 128 -15.70 -1.74 4.61
C LEU A 128 -14.90 -2.03 5.86
N GLU A 129 -14.44 -3.27 6.02
CA GLU A 129 -13.52 -3.66 7.08
C GLU A 129 -12.08 -3.29 6.69
N ILE A 130 -11.51 -2.32 7.38
CA ILE A 130 -10.17 -1.78 7.13
C ILE A 130 -9.18 -2.41 8.09
N PHE A 131 -8.11 -2.97 7.55
CA PHE A 131 -6.99 -3.45 8.34
C PHE A 131 -6.11 -2.28 8.77
N CYS A 132 -5.78 -2.25 10.06
CA CYS A 132 -4.93 -1.26 10.66
C CYS A 132 -3.81 -1.95 11.46
N LYS A 133 -2.63 -1.35 11.46
CA LYS A 133 -1.47 -1.83 12.21
C LYS A 133 -0.75 -0.66 12.85
N ARG A 134 -0.18 -0.91 14.03
CA ARG A 134 0.70 0.06 14.71
C ARG A 134 1.95 -0.59 15.26
N TRP A 135 2.99 0.20 15.38
CA TRP A 135 4.30 -0.15 15.89
C TRP A 135 4.68 0.87 16.96
N MET A 136 4.85 0.40 18.18
CA MET A 136 5.13 1.25 19.34
C MET A 136 6.61 1.12 19.74
N PRO A 137 7.24 2.21 20.19
CA PRO A 137 8.55 2.15 20.80
C PRO A 137 8.60 1.15 21.97
N GLU A 138 9.80 0.74 22.34
CA GLU A 138 10.01 -0.14 23.49
C GLU A 138 9.40 0.42 24.79
N PRO A 139 8.89 -0.44 25.69
CA PRO A 139 8.37 0.01 26.98
C PRO A 139 9.40 0.84 27.75
N GLY A 140 8.98 2.02 28.20
CA GLY A 140 9.86 2.97 28.92
C GLY A 140 10.51 4.02 28.03
N VAL A 141 10.51 3.85 26.71
CA VAL A 141 10.91 4.91 25.78
C VAL A 141 9.80 5.95 25.70
N ARG A 142 10.13 7.21 25.99
CA ARG A 142 9.18 8.33 25.84
C ARG A 142 8.88 8.52 24.36
N MET A 143 7.59 8.51 24.02
CA MET A 143 7.15 8.77 22.66
C MET A 143 7.35 10.24 22.28
N LYS A 144 7.97 10.47 21.12
CA LYS A 144 8.27 11.81 20.57
C LYS A 144 7.11 12.38 19.75
N GLY A 145 6.35 11.51 19.08
CA GLY A 145 5.28 11.88 18.17
C GLY A 145 4.65 10.63 17.53
N ALA A 146 3.65 10.86 16.68
CA ALA A 146 3.03 9.81 15.87
C ALA A 146 3.35 10.00 14.38
N VAL A 147 3.59 8.91 13.65
CA VAL A 147 3.75 8.90 12.19
C VAL A 147 2.69 7.99 11.59
N CYS A 148 1.77 8.56 10.82
CA CYS A 148 0.73 7.84 10.10
C CYS A 148 1.18 7.59 8.65
N ILE A 149 1.12 6.36 8.16
CA ILE A 149 1.69 5.96 6.85
C ILE A 149 0.61 5.65 5.81
N CYS A 150 0.70 6.27 4.65
CA CYS A 150 -0.08 5.94 3.46
C CYS A 150 0.81 5.16 2.47
N HIS A 151 0.50 3.88 2.24
CA HIS A 151 1.25 3.05 1.29
C HIS A 151 0.89 3.37 -0.18
N GLY A 152 1.76 2.93 -1.10
CA GLY A 152 1.62 3.13 -2.55
C GLY A 152 0.61 2.20 -3.24
N TYR A 153 0.37 2.41 -4.54
CA TYR A 153 -0.57 1.61 -5.32
C TYR A 153 -0.11 0.15 -5.37
N GLY A 154 -1.00 -0.75 -4.99
CA GLY A 154 -0.76 -2.19 -5.00
C GLY A 154 -0.02 -2.73 -3.78
N ASP A 155 0.52 -1.87 -2.92
CA ASP A 155 1.27 -2.32 -1.75
C ASP A 155 0.38 -2.62 -0.52
N THR A 156 1.01 -2.92 0.60
CA THR A 156 0.41 -3.17 1.92
C THR A 156 1.33 -2.66 3.04
N CYS A 157 0.76 -2.28 4.17
CA CYS A 157 1.51 -1.95 5.38
C CYS A 157 2.13 -3.16 6.09
N THR A 158 1.96 -4.39 5.56
CA THR A 158 2.36 -5.64 6.23
C THR A 158 3.62 -6.30 5.66
N PHE A 159 4.34 -5.64 4.73
CA PHE A 159 5.58 -6.17 4.14
C PHE A 159 6.76 -5.20 4.31
N PHE A 160 7.25 -4.52 3.27
CA PHE A 160 8.37 -3.58 3.41
C PHE A 160 8.03 -2.41 4.35
N PHE A 161 6.80 -1.90 4.27
CA PHE A 161 6.28 -0.89 5.20
C PHE A 161 6.30 -1.32 6.66
N GLU A 162 6.18 -2.61 6.96
CA GLU A 162 6.30 -3.09 8.34
C GLU A 162 7.72 -2.86 8.87
N GLY A 163 8.74 -3.08 8.05
CA GLY A 163 10.10 -2.79 8.46
C GLY A 163 10.40 -1.29 8.53
N ILE A 164 9.87 -0.50 7.59
CA ILE A 164 9.96 0.98 7.63
C ILE A 164 9.36 1.51 8.94
N ALA A 165 8.17 1.03 9.29
CA ALA A 165 7.50 1.41 10.53
C ALA A 165 8.26 0.99 11.79
N LYS A 166 8.83 -0.23 11.80
CA LYS A 166 9.66 -0.69 12.93
C LYS A 166 10.92 0.16 13.12
N GLN A 167 11.58 0.55 12.03
CA GLN A 167 12.75 1.42 12.12
C GLN A 167 12.38 2.80 12.68
N ILE A 168 11.32 3.43 12.18
CA ILE A 168 10.85 4.71 12.73
C ILE A 168 10.45 4.57 14.22
N ALA A 169 9.79 3.47 14.59
CA ALA A 169 9.42 3.21 15.98
C ALA A 169 10.62 3.03 16.92
N ALA A 170 11.73 2.48 16.42
CA ALA A 170 12.98 2.37 17.17
C ALA A 170 13.55 3.72 17.60
N TYR A 171 13.25 4.80 16.86
CA TYR A 171 13.67 6.16 17.18
C TYR A 171 12.70 6.91 18.10
N GLY A 172 11.71 6.21 18.68
CA GLY A 172 10.81 6.76 19.71
C GLY A 172 9.49 7.30 19.18
N TYR A 173 9.06 6.93 17.97
CA TYR A 173 7.79 7.34 17.38
C TYR A 173 6.73 6.24 17.45
N GLY A 174 5.48 6.60 17.73
CA GLY A 174 4.36 5.69 17.51
C GLY A 174 4.01 5.69 16.02
N VAL A 175 4.15 4.55 15.34
CA VAL A 175 3.85 4.46 13.90
C VAL A 175 2.53 3.76 13.69
N TYR A 176 1.70 4.30 12.82
CA TYR A 176 0.37 3.79 12.50
C TYR A 176 0.20 3.69 10.99
N ALA A 177 -0.43 2.63 10.52
CA ALA A 177 -0.75 2.45 9.11
C ALA A 177 -2.09 1.75 8.96
N LEU A 178 -2.69 1.92 7.79
CA LEU A 178 -3.83 1.13 7.32
C LEU A 178 -3.52 0.59 5.94
N ASP A 179 -4.15 -0.54 5.59
CA ASP A 179 -4.25 -0.93 4.20
C ASP A 179 -5.42 -0.19 3.56
N HIS A 180 -5.19 0.44 2.42
CA HIS A 180 -6.24 1.14 1.68
C HIS A 180 -7.37 0.18 1.26
N PRO A 181 -8.64 0.65 1.16
CA PRO A 181 -9.71 -0.14 0.55
C PRO A 181 -9.29 -0.74 -0.80
N GLY A 182 -9.48 -2.06 -0.94
CA GLY A 182 -9.05 -2.80 -2.11
C GLY A 182 -7.55 -3.12 -2.16
N PHE A 183 -6.80 -2.98 -1.07
CA PHE A 183 -5.37 -3.31 -0.97
C PHE A 183 -5.05 -4.06 0.32
N GLY A 184 -3.89 -4.72 0.35
CA GLY A 184 -3.42 -5.55 1.46
C GLY A 184 -4.49 -6.47 2.08
N LEU A 185 -4.80 -6.25 3.35
CA LEU A 185 -5.74 -7.04 4.14
C LEU A 185 -7.13 -6.38 4.31
N SER A 186 -7.30 -5.16 3.82
CA SER A 186 -8.56 -4.42 3.85
C SER A 186 -9.56 -4.90 2.81
N ASP A 187 -10.86 -4.77 3.13
CA ASP A 187 -11.95 -5.03 2.21
C ASP A 187 -11.92 -4.17 0.94
N GLY A 188 -12.66 -4.61 -0.07
CA GLY A 188 -12.70 -4.00 -1.40
C GLY A 188 -12.15 -4.92 -2.48
N LEU A 189 -12.41 -4.56 -3.74
CA LEU A 189 -11.91 -5.28 -4.91
C LEU A 189 -10.42 -4.96 -5.10
N HIS A 190 -9.58 -5.99 -5.20
CA HIS A 190 -8.13 -5.79 -5.25
C HIS A 190 -7.71 -4.91 -6.44
N GLY A 191 -6.91 -3.87 -6.15
CA GLY A 191 -6.41 -2.91 -7.14
C GLY A 191 -7.46 -1.93 -7.66
N TYR A 192 -8.64 -1.84 -7.04
CA TYR A 192 -9.76 -1.00 -7.48
C TYR A 192 -10.01 0.18 -6.55
N ILE A 193 -9.78 1.39 -7.07
CA ILE A 193 -10.15 2.67 -6.45
C ILE A 193 -11.37 3.23 -7.19
N PRO A 194 -12.57 3.25 -6.57
CA PRO A 194 -13.79 3.80 -7.18
C PRO A 194 -13.85 5.33 -7.14
N SER A 195 -13.20 5.93 -6.14
CA SER A 195 -13.09 7.37 -5.96
C SER A 195 -11.80 7.67 -5.18
N PHE A 196 -10.93 8.52 -5.71
CA PHE A 196 -9.73 8.91 -4.97
C PHE A 196 -10.06 9.80 -3.76
N ASP A 197 -11.14 10.58 -3.85
CA ASP A 197 -11.62 11.38 -2.74
C ASP A 197 -12.07 10.53 -1.56
N GLU A 198 -12.81 9.45 -1.83
CA GLU A 198 -13.25 8.51 -0.78
C GLU A 198 -12.07 7.76 -0.16
N LEU A 199 -11.01 7.51 -0.94
CA LEU A 199 -9.77 6.95 -0.42
C LEU A 199 -9.11 7.90 0.59
N ALA A 200 -9.04 9.19 0.27
CA ALA A 200 -8.54 10.22 1.20
C ALA A 200 -9.46 10.39 2.42
N ASP A 201 -10.79 10.35 2.24
CA ASP A 201 -11.75 10.43 3.35
C ASP A 201 -11.59 9.26 4.32
N ASN A 202 -11.35 8.05 3.81
CA ASN A 202 -11.05 6.89 4.65
C ASN A 202 -9.78 7.10 5.50
N VAL A 203 -8.72 7.66 4.91
CA VAL A 203 -7.49 7.99 5.64
C VAL A 203 -7.76 9.02 6.74
N ILE A 204 -8.50 10.09 6.43
CA ILE A 204 -8.89 11.10 7.42
C ILE A 204 -9.71 10.47 8.54
N GLU A 205 -10.72 9.66 8.22
CA GLU A 205 -11.59 9.00 9.19
C GLU A 205 -10.77 8.14 10.18
N GLN A 206 -9.92 7.25 9.66
CA GLN A 206 -9.16 6.33 10.51
C GLN A 206 -8.06 7.05 11.30
N TYR A 207 -7.36 8.00 10.70
CA TYR A 207 -6.30 8.71 11.39
C TYR A 207 -6.80 9.73 12.40
N THR A 208 -7.98 10.33 12.21
CA THR A 208 -8.61 11.16 13.25
C THR A 208 -8.86 10.34 14.53
N LYS A 209 -9.33 9.10 14.39
CA LYS A 209 -9.54 8.20 15.53
C LYS A 209 -8.22 7.82 16.22
N ILE A 210 -7.16 7.61 15.44
CA ILE A 210 -5.82 7.35 15.97
C ILE A 210 -5.27 8.55 16.73
N GLN A 211 -5.35 9.76 16.13
CA GLN A 211 -4.93 11.02 16.75
C GLN A 211 -5.68 11.30 18.06
N GLY A 212 -6.93 10.88 18.17
CA GLY A 212 -7.74 10.99 19.39
C GLY A 212 -7.34 10.06 20.54
N ARG A 213 -6.37 9.15 20.34
CA ARG A 213 -5.98 8.18 21.37
C ARG A 213 -5.27 8.85 22.56
N PRO A 214 -5.52 8.40 23.81
CA PRO A 214 -4.94 9.03 25.00
C PRO A 214 -3.41 9.10 24.98
N GLU A 215 -2.74 8.08 24.44
CA GLU A 215 -1.29 8.04 24.34
C GLU A 215 -0.68 9.10 23.40
N LEU A 216 -1.47 9.65 22.46
CA LEU A 216 -1.03 10.67 21.51
C LEU A 216 -1.35 12.10 21.97
N ARG A 217 -2.01 12.26 23.12
CA ARG A 217 -2.46 13.58 23.59
C ARG A 217 -1.26 14.53 23.78
N GLY A 218 -1.29 15.66 23.08
CA GLY A 218 -0.25 16.69 23.14
C GLY A 218 1.03 16.36 22.37
N LEU A 219 1.07 15.22 21.69
CA LEU A 219 2.20 14.84 20.84
C LEU A 219 1.96 15.27 19.38
N PRO A 220 3.03 15.64 18.65
CA PRO A 220 2.91 15.97 17.24
C PRO A 220 2.54 14.75 16.40
N CYS A 221 1.73 14.98 15.37
CA CYS A 221 1.29 13.93 14.45
C CYS A 221 1.70 14.26 13.02
N PHE A 222 2.43 13.33 12.40
CA PHE A 222 2.98 13.46 11.06
C PHE A 222 2.32 12.47 10.10
N LEU A 223 2.26 12.83 8.82
CA LEU A 223 1.76 11.98 7.75
C LEU A 223 2.89 11.63 6.79
N LEU A 224 3.12 10.35 6.52
CA LEU A 224 4.11 9.86 5.57
C LEU A 224 3.41 9.16 4.41
N GLY A 225 3.70 9.56 3.18
CA GLY A 225 3.13 8.92 1.98
C GLY A 225 4.18 8.59 0.93
N GLN A 226 4.15 7.37 0.40
CA GLN A 226 5.03 6.95 -0.71
C GLN A 226 4.22 6.79 -2.01
N SER A 227 4.71 7.31 -3.13
CA SER A 227 4.08 7.13 -4.45
C SER A 227 2.61 7.59 -4.45
N MET A 228 1.66 6.74 -4.85
CA MET A 228 0.21 6.98 -4.68
C MET A 228 -0.16 7.35 -3.24
N GLY A 229 0.49 6.78 -2.23
CA GLY A 229 0.29 7.13 -0.83
C GLY A 229 0.68 8.58 -0.52
N GLY A 230 1.63 9.15 -1.27
CA GLY A 230 1.93 10.58 -1.27
C GLY A 230 0.77 11.43 -1.80
N ALA A 231 0.12 11.01 -2.89
CA ALA A 231 -1.10 11.65 -3.39
C ALA A 231 -2.24 11.60 -2.36
N VAL A 232 -2.43 10.45 -1.70
CA VAL A 232 -3.43 10.28 -0.64
C VAL A 232 -3.11 11.22 0.53
N ALA A 233 -1.84 11.31 0.93
CA ALA A 233 -1.40 12.21 2.00
C ALA A 233 -1.65 13.69 1.66
N LEU A 234 -1.31 14.10 0.44
CA LEU A 234 -1.57 15.45 -0.06
C LEU A 234 -3.07 15.77 -0.11
N LYS A 235 -3.89 14.86 -0.63
CA LYS A 235 -5.36 15.02 -0.65
C LYS A 235 -5.95 15.09 0.75
N ALA A 236 -5.49 14.26 1.67
CA ALA A 236 -5.91 14.31 3.07
C ALA A 236 -5.55 15.66 3.72
N HIS A 237 -4.35 16.18 3.46
CA HIS A 237 -3.94 17.51 3.94
C HIS A 237 -4.75 18.64 3.29
N LEU A 238 -5.02 18.59 1.98
CA LEU A 238 -5.82 19.61 1.30
C LEU A 238 -7.25 19.68 1.85
N LYS A 239 -7.82 18.55 2.28
CA LYS A 239 -9.13 18.47 2.95
C LYS A 239 -9.07 18.96 4.40
N GLU A 240 -8.01 18.62 5.12
CA GLU A 240 -7.81 18.97 6.55
C GLU A 240 -6.44 19.65 6.78
N PRO A 241 -6.26 20.94 6.40
CA PRO A 241 -4.94 21.57 6.35
C PRO A 241 -4.22 21.73 7.69
N ARG A 242 -4.96 21.60 8.80
CA ARG A 242 -4.43 21.79 10.17
C ARG A 242 -4.32 20.48 10.95
N ALA A 243 -4.66 19.34 10.35
CA ALA A 243 -4.66 18.05 11.05
C ALA A 243 -3.26 17.48 11.28
N TRP A 244 -2.23 17.99 10.60
CA TRP A 244 -0.89 17.41 10.56
C TRP A 244 0.18 18.45 10.90
N ASP A 245 1.08 18.07 11.80
CA ASP A 245 2.24 18.86 12.20
C ASP A 245 3.36 18.85 11.15
N GLY A 246 3.27 17.91 10.21
CA GLY A 246 4.16 17.85 9.08
C GLY A 246 3.88 16.65 8.19
N ILE A 247 4.37 16.74 6.95
CA ILE A 247 4.13 15.74 5.91
C ILE A 247 5.48 15.30 5.33
N ILE A 248 5.66 13.98 5.21
CA ILE A 248 6.82 13.35 4.59
C ILE A 248 6.35 12.66 3.32
N LEU A 249 6.96 13.01 2.19
CA LEU A 249 6.61 12.49 0.88
C LEU A 249 7.81 11.78 0.27
N VAL A 250 7.60 10.53 -0.14
CA VAL A 250 8.64 9.68 -0.73
C VAL A 250 8.22 9.33 -2.16
N ALA A 251 8.95 9.85 -3.14
CA ALA A 251 8.62 9.75 -4.56
C ALA A 251 7.11 9.98 -4.84
N PRO A 252 6.52 11.11 -4.40
CA PRO A 252 5.07 11.30 -4.39
C PRO A 252 4.48 11.42 -5.79
N MET A 253 3.35 10.74 -6.01
CA MET A 253 2.49 11.00 -7.15
C MET A 253 1.76 12.34 -6.92
N CYS A 254 2.10 13.40 -7.65
CA CYS A 254 1.38 14.68 -7.52
C CYS A 254 1.19 15.47 -8.82
N ARG A 255 1.68 14.94 -9.95
CA ARG A 255 1.58 15.54 -11.29
C ARG A 255 1.97 14.50 -12.35
N PHE A 256 1.49 14.66 -13.59
CA PHE A 256 2.06 13.95 -14.74
C PHE A 256 3.24 14.73 -15.31
N SER A 257 4.36 14.06 -15.62
CA SER A 257 5.45 14.73 -16.31
C SER A 257 4.93 15.27 -17.65
N ALA A 258 5.20 16.54 -17.94
CA ALA A 258 4.99 17.08 -19.27
C ALA A 258 6.08 16.48 -20.16
N ALA A 259 5.70 15.97 -21.34
CA ALA A 259 6.65 15.48 -22.32
C ALA A 259 7.80 16.49 -22.47
N LYS A 260 9.05 16.04 -22.29
CA LYS A 260 10.24 16.87 -22.54
C LYS A 260 10.07 17.55 -23.89
N GLU A 261 9.94 18.87 -23.92
CA GLU A 261 10.16 19.63 -25.14
C GLU A 261 11.60 19.31 -25.55
N ILE A 262 11.76 18.48 -26.57
CA ILE A 262 13.06 18.21 -27.18
C ILE A 262 13.50 19.55 -27.76
N GLY A 263 14.48 20.16 -27.11
CA GLY A 263 15.13 21.38 -27.55
C GLY A 263 15.53 21.26 -29.01
N SER A 264 15.16 22.29 -29.77
CA SER A 264 15.52 22.49 -31.16
C SER A 264 17.04 22.59 -31.32
N GLU A 265 17.67 21.49 -31.72
CA GLU A 265 18.96 21.51 -32.41
C GLU A 265 18.69 21.40 -33.93
N PRO A 266 19.22 22.29 -34.78
CA PRO A 266 18.92 22.31 -36.21
C PRO A 266 19.67 21.17 -36.92
N LEU A 267 18.99 20.07 -37.19
CA LEU A 267 19.54 18.96 -37.97
C LEU A 267 19.73 19.39 -39.44
N GLU A 268 20.98 19.45 -39.87
CA GLU A 268 21.37 19.70 -41.26
C GLU A 268 20.68 18.73 -42.23
N ARG A 269 20.18 19.29 -43.32
CA ARG A 269 19.60 18.57 -44.46
C ARG A 269 20.63 17.67 -45.12
N SER A 270 20.40 16.37 -45.08
CA SER A 270 20.92 15.42 -46.07
C SER A 270 19.81 14.45 -46.46
N ALA A 271 19.30 14.63 -47.67
CA ALA A 271 18.21 13.87 -48.23
C ALA A 271 18.60 12.41 -48.53
N LEU A 272 17.80 11.45 -48.08
CA LEU A 272 17.52 10.24 -48.85
C LEU A 272 15.99 10.07 -48.92
N ALA A 273 15.50 10.00 -50.15
CA ALA A 273 14.10 10.08 -50.49
C ALA A 273 13.38 8.73 -50.38
N MET A 274 12.14 8.78 -49.89
CA MET A 274 10.98 7.91 -50.16
C MET A 274 10.94 6.48 -49.58
N SER A 275 10.28 6.35 -48.42
CA SER A 275 9.09 5.49 -48.31
C SER A 275 8.07 6.15 -47.36
N PRO A 276 6.78 6.30 -47.73
CA PRO A 276 5.80 6.93 -46.86
C PRO A 276 5.25 5.90 -45.88
N LEU A 277 5.95 5.63 -44.77
CA LEU A 277 5.45 4.73 -43.72
C LEU A 277 5.96 5.02 -42.29
N MET A 278 6.58 6.17 -42.03
CA MET A 278 7.00 6.56 -40.67
C MET A 278 6.73 8.05 -40.46
N GLY A 279 5.79 8.38 -39.55
CA GLY A 279 5.56 9.77 -39.14
C GLY A 279 4.12 10.17 -38.80
N GLN A 280 3.18 9.25 -38.72
CA GLN A 280 1.84 9.54 -38.17
C GLN A 280 1.46 8.44 -37.19
N CYS A 281 1.34 8.80 -35.91
CA CYS A 281 0.67 8.00 -34.90
C CYS A 281 -0.81 7.82 -35.30
N HIS A 282 -1.08 6.86 -36.16
CA HIS A 282 -2.43 6.36 -36.36
C HIS A 282 -2.78 5.46 -35.18
N MET A 283 -3.62 5.98 -34.30
CA MET A 283 -4.47 5.15 -33.46
C MET A 283 -5.42 4.38 -34.37
N ILE A 284 -5.12 3.10 -34.65
CA ILE A 284 -6.13 2.19 -35.17
C ILE A 284 -6.83 1.58 -33.95
N LEU A 285 -8.01 2.10 -33.64
CA LEU A 285 -8.94 1.47 -32.71
C LEU A 285 -9.54 0.26 -33.46
N LEU A 286 -8.81 -0.86 -33.54
CA LEU A 286 -9.34 -2.08 -34.12
C LEU A 286 -10.36 -2.67 -33.15
N LEU A 287 -11.64 -2.33 -33.37
CA LEU A 287 -12.77 -3.08 -32.86
C LEU A 287 -12.83 -4.40 -33.65
N GLN A 288 -11.99 -5.36 -33.32
CA GLN A 288 -12.23 -6.74 -33.76
C GLN A 288 -13.30 -7.32 -32.84
N ALA A 289 -14.54 -7.30 -33.33
CA ALA A 289 -15.57 -8.20 -32.85
C ALA A 289 -15.25 -9.57 -33.43
N ASP A 290 -14.41 -10.33 -32.74
CA ASP A 290 -14.40 -11.78 -32.93
C ASP A 290 -15.40 -12.35 -31.94
N HIS A 291 -16.17 -13.34 -32.38
CA HIS A 291 -17.31 -13.87 -31.62
C HIS A 291 -16.88 -14.15 -30.16
N ASP A 292 -17.50 -13.43 -29.23
CA ASP A 292 -17.35 -13.49 -27.75
C ASP A 292 -16.35 -12.55 -27.04
N TYR A 293 -15.52 -11.74 -27.73
CA TYR A 293 -14.61 -10.79 -27.03
C TYR A 293 -14.42 -9.44 -27.74
N LEU A 294 -14.48 -8.34 -26.98
CA LEU A 294 -14.06 -7.00 -27.42
C LEU A 294 -12.57 -6.81 -27.08
N ILE A 295 -11.69 -6.86 -28.08
CA ILE A 295 -10.26 -6.56 -27.91
C ILE A 295 -10.05 -5.07 -28.18
N ILE A 296 -9.84 -4.27 -27.12
CA ILE A 296 -9.38 -2.88 -27.25
C ILE A 296 -7.86 -2.90 -27.12
N THR A 297 -7.15 -2.85 -28.25
CA THR A 297 -5.70 -2.65 -28.25
C THR A 297 -5.40 -1.16 -28.14
N ILE A 298 -5.04 -0.70 -26.94
CA ILE A 298 -4.45 0.64 -26.77
C ILE A 298 -2.97 0.47 -27.16
N GLY A 299 -2.54 1.10 -28.25
CA GLY A 299 -1.12 1.12 -28.63
C GLY A 299 -0.25 1.67 -27.49
N GLU A 300 1.02 1.29 -27.43
CA GLU A 300 1.97 1.78 -26.42
C GLU A 300 1.97 3.32 -26.39
N ILE A 301 1.38 3.90 -25.34
CA ILE A 301 1.50 5.33 -25.07
C ILE A 301 2.89 5.53 -24.44
N ALA A 302 3.71 6.39 -25.04
CA ALA A 302 5.02 6.74 -24.51
C ALA A 302 4.90 7.22 -23.05
N GLU A 303 5.86 6.80 -22.23
CA GLU A 303 5.74 6.65 -20.77
C GLU A 303 5.51 7.95 -19.99
N ASP A 304 5.83 9.09 -20.61
CA ASP A 304 5.86 10.42 -19.98
C ASP A 304 4.93 11.42 -20.68
N VAL A 305 3.90 10.92 -21.37
CA VAL A 305 3.02 11.75 -22.19
C VAL A 305 1.57 11.55 -21.76
N GLN A 306 0.94 12.64 -21.31
CA GLN A 306 -0.50 12.68 -21.09
C GLN A 306 -1.22 12.16 -22.35
N PRO A 307 -2.12 11.17 -22.24
CA PRO A 307 -2.84 10.67 -23.40
C PRO A 307 -3.55 11.83 -24.12
N PRO A 308 -3.58 11.84 -25.46
CA PRO A 308 -4.27 12.89 -26.20
C PRO A 308 -5.71 13.06 -25.71
N ALA A 309 -6.21 14.30 -25.65
CA ALA A 309 -7.52 14.61 -25.06
C ALA A 309 -8.68 13.74 -25.57
N PRO A 310 -8.77 13.33 -26.86
CA PRO A 310 -9.80 12.39 -27.31
C PRO A 310 -9.69 11.00 -26.67
N VAL A 311 -8.48 10.47 -26.51
CA VAL A 311 -8.21 9.18 -25.85
C VAL A 311 -8.61 9.28 -24.37
N LEU A 312 -8.24 10.39 -23.73
CA LEU A 312 -8.60 10.64 -22.33
C LEU A 312 -10.12 10.65 -22.13
N LYS A 313 -10.85 11.37 -22.99
CA LYS A 313 -12.33 11.40 -22.98
C LYS A 313 -12.94 10.02 -23.18
N ALA A 314 -12.40 9.23 -24.11
CA ALA A 314 -12.85 7.87 -24.35
C ALA A 314 -12.64 6.97 -23.13
N LEU A 315 -11.45 7.00 -22.51
CA LEU A 315 -11.15 6.25 -21.28
C LEU A 315 -12.05 6.67 -20.12
N MET A 316 -12.30 7.98 -19.95
CA MET A 316 -13.22 8.51 -18.95
C MET A 316 -14.65 7.99 -19.17
N LEU A 317 -15.16 8.01 -20.40
CA LEU A 317 -16.49 7.46 -20.70
C LEU A 317 -16.55 5.96 -20.45
N LEU A 318 -15.55 5.22 -20.94
CA LEU A 318 -15.48 3.77 -20.81
C LEU A 318 -15.36 3.34 -19.34
N SER A 319 -14.72 4.14 -18.49
CA SER A 319 -14.64 3.91 -17.04
C SER A 319 -15.99 3.94 -16.33
N LYS A 320 -17.00 4.62 -16.89
CA LYS A 320 -18.36 4.64 -16.34
C LYS A 320 -19.14 3.37 -16.68
N VAL A 321 -18.83 2.76 -17.82
CA VAL A 321 -19.51 1.56 -18.33
C VAL A 321 -18.85 0.28 -17.83
N MET A 322 -17.52 0.22 -17.84
CA MET A 322 -16.72 -0.95 -17.46
C MET A 322 -15.63 -0.59 -16.43
N PRO A 323 -15.99 -0.04 -15.26
CA PRO A 323 -15.04 0.52 -14.30
C PRO A 323 -13.98 -0.48 -13.81
N LYS A 324 -14.37 -1.75 -13.66
CA LYS A 324 -13.54 -2.82 -13.09
C LYS A 324 -12.64 -3.51 -14.12
N ALA A 325 -12.75 -3.18 -15.41
CA ALA A 325 -12.02 -3.88 -16.46
C ALA A 325 -10.51 -3.61 -16.42
N LYS A 326 -9.74 -4.66 -16.70
CA LYS A 326 -8.27 -4.71 -16.62
C LYS A 326 -7.62 -4.53 -18.00
N PHE A 327 -7.85 -3.38 -18.65
CA PHE A 327 -7.42 -3.14 -20.04
C PHE A 327 -6.06 -2.50 -20.20
N LEU A 328 -5.50 -1.94 -19.11
CA LEU A 328 -4.27 -1.16 -19.22
C LEU A 328 -3.05 -2.07 -19.31
N PRO A 329 -2.09 -1.77 -20.19
CA PRO A 329 -0.81 -2.46 -20.23
C PRO A 329 -0.15 -2.43 -18.86
N GLN A 330 0.48 -3.55 -18.49
CA GLN A 330 1.19 -3.66 -17.23
C GLN A 330 2.69 -3.72 -17.50
N LYS A 331 3.43 -2.81 -16.88
CA LYS A 331 4.90 -2.86 -16.85
C LYS A 331 5.38 -3.74 -15.70
N ASP A 332 6.59 -4.25 -15.83
CA ASP A 332 7.32 -4.83 -14.70
C ASP A 332 7.76 -3.68 -13.77
N LEU A 333 6.86 -3.32 -12.84
CA LEU A 333 7.10 -2.24 -11.89
C LEU A 333 8.28 -2.56 -10.97
N ALA A 334 8.51 -3.82 -10.59
CA ALA A 334 9.64 -4.19 -9.73
C ALA A 334 10.97 -3.83 -10.39
N LYS A 335 11.09 -4.02 -11.71
CA LYS A 335 12.27 -3.61 -12.48
C LYS A 335 12.52 -2.10 -12.47
N LEU A 336 11.46 -1.30 -12.46
CA LEU A 336 11.52 0.17 -12.46
C LEU A 336 11.70 0.75 -11.05
N CYS A 337 11.12 0.11 -10.03
CA CYS A 337 11.12 0.62 -8.67
C CYS A 337 12.41 0.29 -7.90
N PHE A 338 12.95 -0.91 -8.08
CA PHE A 338 14.06 -1.43 -7.28
C PHE A 338 15.37 -1.35 -8.05
N ARG A 339 16.36 -0.63 -7.53
CA ARG A 339 17.72 -0.59 -8.09
C ARG A 339 18.53 -1.82 -7.72
N ASP A 340 18.44 -2.25 -6.46
CA ASP A 340 19.11 -3.43 -5.95
C ASP A 340 18.43 -4.71 -6.45
N LEU A 341 19.18 -5.56 -7.17
CA LEU A 341 18.66 -6.78 -7.78
C LEU A 341 18.21 -7.83 -6.75
N LYS A 342 18.86 -7.91 -5.59
CA LYS A 342 18.47 -8.86 -4.54
C LYS A 342 17.14 -8.44 -3.92
N LYS A 343 17.01 -7.14 -3.60
CA LYS A 343 15.77 -6.57 -3.04
C LYS A 343 14.62 -6.63 -4.04
N ARG A 344 14.90 -6.41 -5.33
CA ARG A 344 13.93 -6.60 -6.41
C ARG A 344 13.32 -8.01 -6.39
N LYS A 345 14.13 -9.05 -6.26
CA LYS A 345 13.64 -10.44 -6.15
C LYS A 345 12.81 -10.65 -4.89
N MET A 346 13.18 -10.02 -3.78
CA MET A 346 12.41 -10.09 -2.53
C MET A 346 11.02 -9.47 -2.65
N ALA A 347 10.81 -8.51 -3.56
CA ALA A 347 9.49 -7.93 -3.81
C ALA A 347 8.45 -8.97 -4.27
N ASP A 348 8.87 -10.07 -4.90
CA ASP A 348 7.97 -11.16 -5.31
C ASP A 348 7.31 -11.87 -4.11
N TYR A 349 7.95 -11.80 -2.93
CA TYR A 349 7.45 -12.35 -1.67
C TYR A 349 6.41 -11.44 -1.00
N ASN A 350 6.14 -10.25 -1.56
CA ASN A 350 4.94 -9.48 -1.24
C ASN A 350 3.72 -10.14 -1.91
N VAL A 351 3.35 -11.34 -1.43
CA VAL A 351 2.40 -12.23 -2.09
C VAL A 351 0.96 -11.68 -2.17
N ILE A 352 0.64 -10.68 -1.37
CA ILE A 352 -0.66 -10.00 -1.39
C ILE A 352 -0.63 -8.65 -2.12
N CYS A 353 0.52 -8.25 -2.67
CA CYS A 353 0.63 -7.06 -3.51
C CYS A 353 -0.24 -7.21 -4.77
N TYR A 354 -0.88 -6.11 -5.18
CA TYR A 354 -1.58 -6.06 -6.45
C TYR A 354 -0.57 -5.98 -7.59
N ASN A 355 -0.44 -7.07 -8.33
CA ASN A 355 0.48 -7.19 -9.45
C ASN A 355 -0.23 -7.61 -10.75
N ASP A 356 -1.47 -7.18 -10.93
CA ASP A 356 -2.23 -7.39 -12.17
C ASP A 356 -2.40 -6.04 -12.90
N ARG A 357 -2.95 -6.08 -14.12
CA ARG A 357 -3.25 -4.89 -14.92
C ARG A 357 -4.15 -3.93 -14.15
N MET A 358 -3.83 -2.63 -14.23
CA MET A 358 -4.62 -1.59 -13.57
C MET A 358 -6.05 -1.56 -14.10
N ARG A 359 -7.01 -1.37 -13.19
CA ARG A 359 -8.42 -1.27 -13.52
C ARG A 359 -8.76 0.12 -14.07
N LEU A 360 -9.66 0.18 -15.05
CA LEU A 360 -9.93 1.37 -15.82
C LEU A 360 -10.36 2.57 -14.97
N LYS A 361 -11.33 2.38 -14.05
CA LYS A 361 -11.77 3.47 -13.15
C LYS A 361 -10.63 3.94 -12.26
N THR A 362 -9.79 3.01 -11.78
CA THR A 362 -8.64 3.35 -10.93
C THR A 362 -7.65 4.24 -11.66
N ALA A 363 -7.32 3.95 -12.91
CA ALA A 363 -6.46 4.83 -13.70
C ALA A 363 -7.05 6.23 -13.88
N VAL A 364 -8.35 6.33 -14.13
CA VAL A 364 -9.06 7.62 -14.22
C VAL A 364 -9.02 8.36 -12.88
N GLU A 365 -9.21 7.66 -11.77
CA GLU A 365 -9.14 8.26 -10.42
C GLU A 365 -7.74 8.74 -10.05
N LEU A 366 -6.68 7.99 -10.41
CA LEU A 366 -5.29 8.43 -10.21
C LEU A 366 -5.00 9.70 -11.02
N LEU A 367 -5.46 9.76 -12.27
CA LEU A 367 -5.31 10.93 -13.12
C LEU A 367 -6.07 12.15 -12.58
N ASN A 368 -7.32 11.96 -12.14
CA ASN A 368 -8.12 13.03 -11.56
C ASN A 368 -7.46 13.56 -10.28
N ALA A 369 -6.92 12.66 -9.44
CA ALA A 369 -6.24 13.03 -8.22
C ALA A 369 -4.99 13.88 -8.46
N THR A 370 -4.15 13.52 -9.43
CA THR A 370 -2.97 14.34 -9.75
C THR A 370 -3.34 15.72 -10.30
N ASN A 371 -4.36 15.81 -11.15
CA ASN A 371 -4.81 17.10 -11.67
C ASN A 371 -5.34 18.00 -10.54
N ASP A 372 -6.17 17.43 -9.66
CA ASP A 372 -6.72 18.17 -8.52
C ASP A 372 -5.64 18.59 -7.51
N ILE A 373 -4.63 17.75 -7.26
CA ILE A 373 -3.47 18.12 -6.44
C ILE A 373 -2.68 19.25 -7.11
N GLU A 374 -2.41 19.15 -8.42
CA GLU A 374 -1.68 20.17 -9.18
C GLU A 374 -2.40 21.54 -9.12
N GLU A 375 -3.72 21.56 -9.30
CA GLU A 375 -4.54 22.79 -9.23
C GLU A 375 -4.54 23.44 -7.83
N GLN A 376 -4.30 22.66 -6.79
CA GLN A 376 -4.38 23.12 -5.40
C GLN A 376 -3.03 23.16 -4.67
N VAL A 377 -1.93 22.88 -5.38
CA VAL A 377 -0.60 22.68 -4.80
C VAL A 377 -0.14 23.85 -3.94
N GLU A 378 -0.49 25.09 -4.31
CA GLU A 378 -0.14 26.30 -3.58
C GLU A 378 -0.81 26.39 -2.20
N LYS A 379 -1.89 25.64 -1.96
CA LYS A 379 -2.58 25.60 -0.66
C LYS A 379 -1.86 24.76 0.39
N ILE A 380 -0.89 23.93 -0.01
CA ILE A 380 -0.12 23.08 0.89
C ILE A 380 0.85 23.96 1.69
N SER A 381 0.62 24.04 3.00
CA SER A 381 1.30 25.01 3.88
C SER A 381 1.98 24.38 5.10
N SER A 382 1.69 23.12 5.44
CA SER A 382 2.35 22.41 6.54
C SER A 382 3.85 22.18 6.28
N PRO A 383 4.66 21.99 7.34
CA PRO A 383 6.04 21.51 7.20
C PRO A 383 6.13 20.30 6.29
N LEU A 384 7.06 20.32 5.34
CA LEU A 384 7.13 19.33 4.27
C LEU A 384 8.56 18.80 4.05
N LEU A 385 8.71 17.48 4.09
CA LEU A 385 9.90 16.78 3.61
C LEU A 385 9.57 16.02 2.33
N ILE A 386 10.31 16.27 1.25
CA ILE A 386 10.17 15.58 -0.02
C ILE A 386 11.47 14.84 -0.32
N LEU A 387 11.38 13.52 -0.49
CA LEU A 387 12.50 12.62 -0.74
C LEU A 387 12.26 11.89 -2.06
N HIS A 388 13.22 11.88 -2.97
CA HIS A 388 13.03 11.27 -4.29
C HIS A 388 14.33 10.70 -4.87
N GLY A 389 14.27 9.53 -5.51
CA GLY A 389 15.39 9.02 -6.30
C GLY A 389 15.57 9.81 -7.61
N ALA A 390 16.76 10.33 -7.89
CA ALA A 390 17.00 11.15 -9.08
C ALA A 390 16.91 10.39 -10.42
N ALA A 391 16.92 9.05 -10.37
CA ALA A 391 16.79 8.16 -11.53
C ALA A 391 15.46 7.37 -11.53
N ASP A 392 14.46 7.85 -10.78
CA ASP A 392 13.11 7.28 -10.78
C ASP A 392 12.49 7.33 -12.19
N LYS A 393 11.91 6.19 -12.62
CA LYS A 393 11.25 5.99 -13.92
C LYS A 393 9.75 5.71 -13.80
N VAL A 394 9.24 5.70 -12.57
CA VAL A 394 7.84 5.48 -12.24
C VAL A 394 7.17 6.81 -11.98
N THR A 395 7.80 7.66 -11.18
CA THR A 395 7.40 9.05 -10.97
C THR A 395 8.57 9.94 -11.31
N ASP A 396 8.40 10.86 -12.26
CA ASP A 396 9.50 11.75 -12.67
C ASP A 396 9.92 12.65 -11.48
N PRO A 397 11.21 12.71 -11.11
CA PRO A 397 11.69 13.57 -10.03
C PRO A 397 11.37 15.06 -10.21
N LEU A 398 11.16 15.52 -11.46
CA LEU A 398 10.70 16.88 -11.76
C LEU A 398 9.34 17.18 -11.14
N VAL A 399 8.50 16.17 -10.92
CA VAL A 399 7.22 16.32 -10.22
C VAL A 399 7.43 16.77 -8.77
N SER A 400 8.45 16.24 -8.10
CA SER A 400 8.82 16.67 -6.75
C SER A 400 9.51 18.02 -6.70
N GLN A 401 10.27 18.39 -7.73
CA GLN A 401 10.82 19.74 -7.86
C GLN A 401 9.69 20.76 -8.05
N PHE A 402 8.74 20.49 -8.95
CA PHE A 402 7.54 21.30 -9.14
C PHE A 402 6.75 21.47 -7.82
N LEU A 403 6.52 20.37 -7.10
CA LEU A 403 5.85 20.41 -5.81
C LEU A 403 6.61 21.34 -4.85
N TYR A 404 7.91 21.12 -4.67
CA TYR A 404 8.76 21.94 -3.80
C TYR A 404 8.68 23.43 -4.15
N GLU A 405 8.72 23.79 -5.43
CA GLU A 405 8.66 25.17 -5.88
C GLU A 405 7.30 25.82 -5.58
N LYS A 406 6.21 25.10 -5.81
CA LYS A 406 4.85 25.65 -5.80
C LYS A 406 4.15 25.65 -4.45
N VAL A 407 4.46 24.74 -3.54
CA VAL A 407 3.81 24.73 -2.22
C VAL A 407 4.10 26.03 -1.44
N SER A 408 3.11 26.53 -0.71
CA SER A 408 3.23 27.76 0.09
C SER A 408 3.96 27.58 1.42
N SER A 409 4.19 26.32 1.83
CA SER A 409 4.94 25.98 3.04
C SER A 409 6.26 26.74 3.13
N LYS A 410 6.50 27.34 4.30
CA LYS A 410 7.75 28.05 4.62
C LYS A 410 8.82 27.12 5.16
N ASP A 411 8.41 25.97 5.67
CA ASP A 411 9.28 24.93 6.17
C ASP A 411 9.20 23.73 5.22
N LYS A 412 10.01 23.77 4.16
CA LYS A 412 10.02 22.74 3.11
C LYS A 412 11.44 22.34 2.78
N THR A 413 11.65 21.04 2.59
CA THR A 413 12.95 20.46 2.20
C THR A 413 12.72 19.47 1.06
N LEU A 414 13.55 19.53 0.02
CA LEU A 414 13.61 18.54 -1.05
C LEU A 414 15.01 17.91 -1.06
N LYS A 415 15.07 16.58 -1.02
CA LYS A 415 16.32 15.82 -1.21
C LYS A 415 16.16 14.84 -2.37
N LEU A 416 17.03 15.00 -3.37
CA LEU A 416 17.15 14.10 -4.51
C LEU A 416 18.36 13.19 -4.31
N TYR A 417 18.13 11.88 -4.33
CA TYR A 417 19.19 10.89 -4.14
C TYR A 417 19.75 10.45 -5.48
N GLU A 418 20.99 10.84 -5.76
CA GLU A 418 21.63 10.60 -7.06
C GLU A 418 21.64 9.09 -7.42
N GLY A 419 21.22 8.80 -8.65
CA GLY A 419 21.04 7.43 -9.16
C GLY A 419 19.99 6.58 -8.43
N GLY A 420 19.25 7.13 -7.46
CA GLY A 420 18.20 6.41 -6.73
C GLY A 420 16.95 6.18 -7.58
N TYR A 421 16.29 5.03 -7.39
CA TYR A 421 15.08 4.65 -8.12
C TYR A 421 13.81 5.02 -7.30
N HIS A 422 12.64 4.50 -7.66
CA HIS A 422 11.36 4.82 -7.00
C HIS A 422 11.31 4.39 -5.52
N SER A 423 11.77 3.18 -5.23
CA SER A 423 11.69 2.55 -3.91
C SER A 423 12.91 2.90 -3.06
N ILE A 424 13.11 4.17 -2.71
CA ILE A 424 14.31 4.61 -1.97
C ILE A 424 14.38 4.12 -0.52
N LEU A 425 13.26 3.66 0.06
CA LEU A 425 13.21 3.13 1.43
C LEU A 425 13.44 1.62 1.51
N GLU A 426 13.27 0.91 0.40
CA GLU A 426 13.19 -0.56 0.40
C GLU A 426 13.88 -1.21 -0.81
N GLY A 427 14.29 -0.46 -1.83
CA GLY A 427 14.78 -0.99 -3.10
C GLY A 427 16.17 -0.51 -3.51
N GLU A 428 16.86 0.22 -2.65
CA GLU A 428 18.23 0.74 -2.86
C GLU A 428 19.28 -0.06 -2.07
N PRO A 429 20.59 0.11 -2.34
CA PRO A 429 21.64 -0.44 -1.47
C PRO A 429 21.46 -0.03 0.00
N ASP A 430 21.88 -0.86 0.95
CA ASP A 430 21.60 -0.67 2.40
C ASP A 430 22.06 0.69 2.93
N ALA A 431 23.22 1.16 2.47
CA ALA A 431 23.75 2.48 2.85
C ALA A 431 22.82 3.62 2.43
N ARG A 432 22.21 3.52 1.25
CA ARG A 432 21.25 4.52 0.75
C ARG A 432 19.95 4.46 1.54
N ILE A 433 19.45 3.26 1.85
CA ILE A 433 18.26 3.10 2.68
C ILE A 433 18.51 3.74 4.06
N SER A 434 19.65 3.46 4.69
CA SER A 434 20.03 4.05 5.98
C SER A 434 20.08 5.58 5.92
N GLU A 435 20.71 6.14 4.87
CA GLU A 435 20.77 7.58 4.65
C GLU A 435 19.36 8.20 4.61
N VAL A 436 18.44 7.60 3.85
CA VAL A 436 17.07 8.09 3.71
C VAL A 436 16.33 8.04 5.06
N PHE A 437 16.55 7.00 5.87
CA PHE A 437 15.99 6.94 7.22
C PHE A 437 16.56 8.01 8.13
N ASP A 438 17.88 8.24 8.10
CA ASP A 438 18.52 9.26 8.92
C ASP A 438 17.96 10.66 8.61
N ASP A 439 17.70 10.96 7.33
CA ASP A 439 17.05 12.22 6.94
C ASP A 439 15.62 12.32 7.48
N ILE A 440 14.83 11.24 7.39
CA ILE A 440 13.46 11.20 7.94
C ILE A 440 13.48 11.44 9.45
N ILE A 441 14.33 10.71 10.18
CA ILE A 441 14.41 10.80 11.63
C ILE A 441 14.92 12.17 12.07
N SER A 442 15.96 12.71 11.42
CA SER A 442 16.47 14.05 11.71
C SER A 442 15.39 15.10 11.50
N TRP A 443 14.59 14.99 10.44
CA TRP A 443 13.52 15.93 10.15
C TRP A 443 12.37 15.83 11.15
N LEU A 444 12.01 14.62 11.58
CA LEU A 444 11.02 14.38 12.62
C LEU A 444 11.52 14.94 13.97
N ASP A 445 12.75 14.63 14.36
CA ASP A 445 13.32 15.02 15.66
C ASP A 445 13.39 16.55 15.80
N SER A 446 13.71 17.28 14.72
CA SER A 446 13.70 18.76 14.76
C SER A 446 12.30 19.38 14.87
N ARG A 447 11.23 18.58 14.74
CA ARG A 447 9.82 19.00 14.80
C ARG A 447 9.03 18.31 15.91
N SER A 448 9.69 17.51 16.74
CA SER A 448 9.03 16.67 17.75
C SER A 448 9.11 17.24 19.18
N SER A 449 9.43 18.52 19.31
CA SER A 449 9.26 19.24 20.58
C SER A 449 7.79 19.20 20.99
N ALA A 450 7.51 18.74 22.22
CA ALA A 450 6.14 18.66 22.73
C ALA A 450 5.46 20.04 22.69
N LYS A 451 4.19 20.06 22.25
CA LYS A 451 3.36 21.27 22.14
C LYS A 451 2.98 21.85 23.50
#